data_AF-A0AA38IV18-F1
#
_entry.id   AF-A0AA38IV18-F1
#
_cell.length_a   1.000
_cell.length_b   1.000
_cell.length_c   1.000
_cell.angle_alpha   90.00
_cell.angle_beta   90.00
_cell.angle_gamma   90.00
#
_symmetry.space_group_name_H-M   'P 1'
#
loop_
_entity.id
_entity.type
_entity.pdbx_description
1 polymer ?
#
loop_
_entity_poly.entity_id
_entity_poly.type
_entity_poly.pdbx_seq_one_letter_code
_entity_poly.pdbx_strand_id
1 'polypeptide(L)'
;MTESYFRNGVAIEGEWHYNSGAVLQEFQQKCPDFNFIVADFSNVVRNTVRVFPETDRHKKGTGRPTLCTNEVIEDVEERMENNPSTSLRHLSQEVELSGATCHEIVKKKLQLFPYNLHAYHELLPADFNRRIAYRILMMITSWI
;
A
#
# COMPACT_ATOMS: atom_id res chain seq x y z
N MET A 1 5.79 -29.51 4.95
CA MET A 1 4.67 -30.21 5.63
C MET A 1 3.53 -30.51 4.67
N THR A 2 3.00 -29.53 3.94
CA THR A 2 1.96 -29.75 2.91
C THR A 2 2.40 -30.71 1.81
N GLU A 3 3.62 -30.54 1.28
CA GLU A 3 4.18 -31.44 0.28
C GLU A 3 4.26 -32.90 0.75
N SER A 4 4.79 -33.13 1.96
CA SER A 4 4.84 -34.46 2.60
C SER A 4 3.43 -35.03 2.83
N TYR A 5 2.45 -34.19 3.19
CA TYR A 5 1.05 -34.60 3.36
C TYR A 5 0.43 -35.11 2.06
N PHE A 6 0.63 -34.40 0.95
CA PHE A 6 0.12 -34.83 -0.36
C PHE A 6 0.89 -36.02 -0.94
N ARG A 7 2.20 -36.10 -0.71
CA ARG A 7 3.03 -37.24 -1.14
C ARG A 7 2.63 -38.55 -0.47
N ASN A 8 2.18 -38.49 0.78
CA ASN A 8 1.75 -39.66 1.55
C ASN A 8 0.29 -40.05 1.30
N GLY A 9 -0.37 -39.46 0.30
CA GLY A 9 -1.72 -39.84 -0.10
C GLY A 9 -1.75 -41.22 -0.76
N VAL A 10 -2.71 -42.06 -0.38
CA VAL A 10 -2.94 -43.37 -0.98
C VAL A 10 -4.32 -43.38 -1.64
N ALA A 11 -4.39 -43.79 -2.90
CA ALA A 11 -5.65 -43.98 -3.60
C ALA A 11 -6.22 -45.37 -3.29
N ILE A 12 -7.35 -45.41 -2.59
CA ILE A 12 -8.09 -46.65 -2.29
C ILE A 12 -9.43 -46.52 -3.01
N GLU A 13 -9.73 -47.46 -3.92
CA GLU A 13 -10.99 -47.49 -4.68
C GLU A 13 -11.35 -46.18 -5.43
N GLY A 14 -10.33 -45.39 -5.79
CA GLY A 14 -10.50 -44.11 -6.49
C GLY A 14 -10.66 -42.89 -5.57
N GLU A 15 -10.73 -43.07 -4.26
CA GLU A 15 -10.68 -42.00 -3.26
C GLU A 15 -9.26 -41.82 -2.70
N TRP A 16 -8.80 -40.57 -2.62
CA TRP A 16 -7.50 -40.25 -2.03
C TRP A 16 -7.61 -40.12 -0.51
N HIS A 17 -6.94 -41.01 0.21
CA HIS A 17 -6.82 -40.95 1.66
C HIS A 17 -5.46 -40.37 2.05
N TYR A 18 -5.47 -39.35 2.91
CA TYR A 18 -4.26 -38.70 3.39
C TYR A 18 -4.04 -38.96 4.88
N ASN A 19 -2.81 -39.29 5.26
CA ASN A 19 -2.45 -39.62 6.64
C ASN A 19 -1.47 -38.60 7.24
N SER A 20 -1.97 -37.76 8.14
CA SER A 20 -1.12 -36.81 8.90
C SER A 20 -0.08 -37.48 9.80
N GLY A 21 -0.28 -38.74 10.21
CA GLY A 21 0.67 -39.51 11.01
C GLY A 21 1.94 -39.89 10.24
N ALA A 22 1.85 -40.11 8.92
CA ALA A 22 3.03 -40.34 8.08
C ALA A 22 3.91 -39.08 8.01
N VAL A 23 3.29 -37.89 7.95
CA VAL A 23 4.00 -36.60 8.00
C VAL A 23 4.72 -36.40 9.33
N LEU A 24 4.11 -36.83 10.43
CA LEU A 24 4.72 -36.78 11.76
C LEU A 24 5.95 -37.68 11.86
N GLN A 25 5.88 -38.92 11.35
CA GLN A 25 7.00 -39.85 11.34
C GLN A 25 8.19 -39.32 10.53
N GLU A 26 7.93 -38.78 9.33
CA GLU A 26 8.98 -38.14 8.53
C GLU A 26 9.61 -36.93 9.23
N PHE A 27 8.79 -36.15 9.95
CA PHE A 27 9.28 -34.99 10.71
C PHE A 27 10.18 -35.42 11.88
N GLN A 28 9.78 -36.45 12.63
CA GLN A 28 10.58 -37.02 13.72
C GLN A 28 11.90 -37.60 13.22
N GLN A 29 11.93 -38.23 12.04
CA GLN A 29 13.17 -38.73 11.44
C GLN A 29 14.12 -37.61 11.02
N LYS A 30 13.59 -36.49 10.50
CA LYS A 30 14.39 -35.33 10.09
C LYS A 30 14.85 -34.47 11.26
N CYS A 31 14.07 -34.43 12.34
CA CYS A 31 14.32 -33.60 13.52
C CYS A 31 14.10 -34.42 14.80
N PRO A 32 15.01 -35.37 15.13
CA PRO A 32 14.83 -36.28 16.26
C PRO A 32 14.91 -35.58 17.62
N ASP A 33 15.68 -34.49 17.72
CA ASP A 33 15.92 -33.77 18.98
C ASP A 33 14.90 -32.67 19.27
N PHE A 34 13.91 -32.48 18.39
CA PHE A 34 12.92 -31.43 18.54
C PHE A 34 11.79 -31.88 19.46
N ASN A 35 11.65 -31.22 20.62
CA ASN A 35 10.52 -31.44 21.52
C ASN A 35 9.32 -30.61 21.09
N PHE A 36 8.20 -31.29 20.82
CA PHE A 36 6.94 -30.65 20.47
C PHE A 36 5.74 -31.47 20.95
N ILE A 37 4.59 -30.82 21.06
CA ILE A 37 3.33 -31.47 21.40
C ILE A 37 2.71 -32.01 20.11
N VAL A 38 2.46 -33.32 20.05
CA VAL A 38 1.93 -34.00 18.85
C VAL A 38 0.57 -33.43 18.40
N ALA A 39 -0.25 -33.01 19.35
CA ALA A 39 -1.53 -32.35 19.08
C ALA A 39 -1.34 -31.02 18.33
N ASP A 40 -0.37 -30.20 18.75
CA ASP A 40 -0.06 -28.92 18.10
C ASP A 40 0.45 -29.12 16.69
N PHE A 41 1.34 -30.10 16.48
CA PHE A 41 1.83 -30.46 15.15
C PHE A 41 0.67 -30.85 14.21
N SER A 42 -0.23 -31.70 14.70
CA SER A 42 -1.39 -32.16 13.92
C SER A 42 -2.31 -31.00 13.56
N ASN A 43 -2.50 -30.04 14.48
CA ASN A 43 -3.27 -28.83 14.24
C ASN A 43 -2.60 -27.92 13.20
N VAL A 44 -1.28 -27.78 13.23
CA VAL A 44 -0.52 -27.02 12.23
C VAL A 44 -0.66 -27.65 10.85
N VAL A 45 -0.48 -28.98 10.72
CA VAL A 45 -0.63 -29.69 9.44
C VAL A 45 -2.04 -29.50 8.89
N ARG A 46 -3.09 -29.72 9.70
CA ARG A 46 -4.48 -29.51 9.28
C ARG A 46 -4.75 -28.08 8.85
N ASN A 47 -4.32 -27.10 9.64
CA ASN A 47 -4.53 -25.68 9.32
C ASN A 47 -3.79 -25.27 8.04
N THR A 48 -2.59 -25.78 7.84
CA THR A 48 -1.79 -25.46 6.65
C THR A 48 -2.42 -26.07 5.40
N VAL A 49 -2.87 -27.32 5.45
CA VAL A 49 -3.58 -27.98 4.34
C VAL A 49 -4.91 -27.27 4.04
N ARG A 50 -5.66 -26.89 5.07
CA ARG A 50 -6.94 -26.17 4.90
C ARG A 50 -6.77 -24.82 4.20
N VAL A 51 -5.69 -24.09 4.52
CA VAL A 51 -5.43 -22.73 4.02
C VAL A 51 -4.60 -22.73 2.73
N PHE A 52 -4.03 -23.88 2.36
CA PHE A 52 -3.25 -24.10 1.14
C PHE A 52 -3.95 -23.66 -0.16
N PRO A 53 -5.23 -24.02 -0.43
CA PRO A 53 -5.91 -23.59 -1.65
C PRO A 53 -6.29 -22.09 -1.67
N GLU A 54 -6.43 -21.45 -0.50
CA GLU A 54 -6.89 -20.04 -0.40
C GLU A 54 -5.75 -19.03 -0.55
N THR A 55 -4.52 -19.43 -0.25
CA THR A 55 -3.44 -18.46 -0.03
C THR A 55 -2.09 -19.06 -0.38
N ASP A 56 -1.61 -18.72 -1.57
CA ASP A 56 -0.21 -18.90 -1.96
C ASP A 56 0.72 -17.90 -1.22
N ARG A 57 0.14 -17.00 -0.40
CA ARG A 57 0.82 -15.96 0.38
C ARG A 57 0.12 -15.76 1.72
N HIS A 58 0.88 -15.44 2.78
CA HIS A 58 0.32 -15.14 4.11
C HIS A 58 -0.83 -14.12 4.03
N LYS A 59 -1.94 -14.38 4.75
CA LYS A 59 -3.05 -13.42 4.89
C LYS A 59 -2.48 -12.09 5.38
N LYS A 60 -2.84 -10.99 4.70
CA LYS A 60 -2.39 -9.64 5.08
C LYS A 60 -2.85 -9.36 6.51
N GLY A 61 -1.91 -9.06 7.41
CA GLY A 61 -2.25 -8.67 8.77
C GLY A 61 -3.12 -7.41 8.77
N THR A 62 -4.01 -7.30 9.75
CA THR A 62 -4.90 -6.14 9.93
C THR A 62 -4.14 -4.84 10.17
N GLY A 63 -2.86 -4.91 10.56
CA GLY A 63 -2.02 -3.76 10.83
C GLY A 63 -2.46 -2.98 12.08
N ARG A 64 -1.70 -1.93 12.41
CA ARG A 64 -2.08 -0.99 13.47
C ARG A 64 -3.14 -0.02 12.93
N PRO A 65 -4.26 0.23 13.65
CA PRO A 65 -5.23 1.23 13.24
C PRO A 65 -4.57 2.62 13.15
N THR A 66 -4.75 3.29 12.01
CA THR A 66 -4.28 4.65 11.79
C THR A 66 -5.40 5.65 12.11
N LEU A 67 -5.07 6.76 12.77
CA LEU A 67 -5.99 7.89 13.01
C LEU A 67 -6.44 8.59 11.71
N CYS A 68 -5.82 8.26 10.59
CA CYS A 68 -6.15 8.75 9.25
C CYS A 68 -7.36 7.97 8.70
N THR A 69 -8.56 8.45 9.04
CA THR A 69 -9.84 8.03 8.44
C THR A 69 -10.05 8.75 7.09
N ASN A 70 -10.99 8.27 6.27
CA ASN A 70 -11.28 8.90 4.97
C ASN A 70 -11.79 10.33 5.13
N GLU A 71 -12.62 10.60 6.15
CA GLU A 71 -13.13 11.95 6.46
C GLU A 71 -12.00 12.95 6.69
N VAL A 72 -10.96 12.54 7.41
CA VAL A 72 -9.78 13.37 7.68
C VAL A 72 -8.97 13.63 6.41
N ILE A 73 -8.96 12.69 5.45
CA ILE A 73 -8.28 12.89 4.18
C ILE A 73 -9.03 13.93 3.34
N GLU A 74 -10.35 13.84 3.26
CA GLU A 74 -11.21 14.80 2.54
C GLU A 74 -11.08 16.21 3.13
N ASP A 75 -11.08 16.32 4.46
CA ASP A 75 -10.92 17.59 5.17
C ASP A 75 -9.53 18.24 4.96
N VAL A 76 -8.48 17.42 4.78
CA VAL A 76 -7.14 17.91 4.41
C VAL A 76 -7.10 18.33 2.93
N GLU A 77 -7.77 17.59 2.05
CA GLU A 77 -7.86 17.89 0.62
C GLU A 77 -8.54 19.24 0.37
N GLU A 78 -9.72 19.46 0.95
CA GLU A 78 -10.47 20.71 0.82
C GLU A 78 -9.65 21.92 1.27
N ARG A 79 -8.91 21.82 2.38
CA ARG A 79 -8.06 22.91 2.86
C ARG A 79 -6.88 23.20 1.94
N MET A 80 -6.25 22.15 1.40
CA MET A 80 -5.14 22.30 0.47
C MET A 80 -5.59 22.87 -0.87
N GLU A 81 -6.80 22.55 -1.34
CA GLU A 81 -7.39 23.16 -2.54
C GLU A 81 -7.68 24.66 -2.34
N ASN A 82 -8.24 25.02 -1.18
CA ASN A 82 -8.57 26.41 -0.86
C ASN A 82 -7.31 27.27 -0.65
N ASN A 83 -6.25 26.72 -0.05
CA ASN A 83 -5.01 27.45 0.16
C ASN A 83 -3.76 26.55 0.00
N PRO A 84 -3.27 26.36 -1.23
CA PRO A 84 -2.16 25.45 -1.54
C PRO A 84 -0.80 25.97 -1.04
N SER A 85 -0.74 27.22 -0.59
CA SER A 85 0.48 27.84 -0.05
C SER A 85 0.68 27.59 1.45
N THR A 86 -0.28 26.92 2.11
CA THR A 86 -0.20 26.63 3.55
C THR A 86 0.96 25.68 3.87
N SER A 87 1.69 26.00 4.94
CA SER A 87 2.73 25.10 5.43
C SER A 87 2.10 23.86 6.08
N LEU A 88 2.75 22.70 5.93
CA LEU A 88 2.32 21.46 6.59
C LEU A 88 2.20 21.59 8.12
N ARG A 89 3.00 22.47 8.72
CA ARG A 89 2.93 22.77 10.15
C ARG A 89 1.62 23.49 10.50
N HIS A 90 1.22 24.47 9.71
CA HIS A 90 -0.04 25.19 9.90
C HIS A 90 -1.22 24.25 9.70
N LEU A 91 -1.20 23.47 8.61
CA LEU A 91 -2.22 22.44 8.35
C LEU A 91 -2.33 21.46 9.54
N SER A 92 -1.20 21.01 10.10
CA SER A 92 -1.23 20.08 11.25
C SER A 92 -1.90 20.67 12.50
N GLN A 93 -1.81 21.99 12.68
CA GLN A 93 -2.46 22.68 13.79
C GLN A 93 -3.97 22.84 13.56
N GLU A 94 -4.39 23.05 12.31
CA GLU A 94 -5.80 23.17 11.95
C GLU A 94 -6.56 21.85 12.05
N VAL A 95 -5.93 20.75 11.62
CA VAL A 95 -6.56 19.40 11.59
C VAL A 95 -6.26 18.61 12.87
N GLU A 96 -5.53 19.19 13.83
CA GLU A 96 -5.11 18.55 15.09
C GLU A 96 -4.39 17.19 14.89
N LEU A 97 -3.64 17.06 13.80
CA LEU A 97 -2.86 15.87 13.46
C LEU A 97 -1.38 16.08 13.71
N SER A 98 -0.63 14.97 13.79
CA SER A 98 0.82 15.08 13.75
C SER A 98 1.28 15.55 12.36
N GLY A 99 2.30 16.42 12.32
CA GLY A 99 2.87 16.90 11.05
C GLY A 99 3.38 15.78 10.13
N ALA A 100 3.85 14.67 10.71
CA ALA A 100 4.25 13.48 9.95
C ALA A 100 3.04 12.83 9.25
N THR A 101 1.91 12.73 9.95
CA THR A 101 0.65 12.20 9.40
C THR A 101 0.13 13.12 8.28
N CYS A 102 0.09 14.43 8.49
CA CYS A 102 -0.28 15.38 7.44
C CYS A 102 0.62 15.25 6.21
N HIS A 103 1.93 15.16 6.39
CA HIS A 103 2.87 14.96 5.29
C HIS A 103 2.62 13.63 4.54
N GLU A 104 2.33 12.54 5.25
CA GLU A 104 1.97 11.27 4.60
C GLU A 104 0.66 11.36 3.82
N ILE A 105 -0.36 12.06 4.35
CA ILE A 105 -1.64 12.29 3.66
C ILE A 105 -1.39 13.07 2.37
N VAL A 106 -0.78 14.25 2.48
CA VAL A 106 -0.52 15.14 1.34
C VAL A 106 0.31 14.44 0.27
N LYS A 107 1.39 13.75 0.66
CA LYS A 107 2.33 13.12 -0.30
C LYS A 107 1.84 11.78 -0.86
N LYS A 108 1.30 10.88 -0.02
CA LYS A 108 0.98 9.50 -0.42
C LYS A 108 -0.49 9.32 -0.81
N LYS A 109 -1.41 10.04 -0.18
CA LYS A 109 -2.85 9.91 -0.43
C LYS A 109 -3.29 10.88 -1.51
N LEU A 110 -3.01 12.17 -1.32
CA LEU A 110 -3.40 13.24 -2.26
C LEU A 110 -2.40 13.42 -3.42
N GLN A 111 -1.18 12.88 -3.29
CA GLN A 111 -0.13 12.99 -4.30
C GLN A 111 0.22 14.44 -4.67
N LEU A 112 0.11 15.35 -3.70
CA LEU A 112 0.49 16.75 -3.84
C LEU A 112 1.99 16.91 -3.56
N PHE A 113 2.66 17.64 -4.45
CA PHE A 113 4.09 17.95 -4.32
C PHE A 113 4.29 19.46 -4.31
N PRO A 114 5.27 19.96 -3.54
CA PRO A 114 5.58 21.38 -3.57
C PRO A 114 6.00 21.79 -4.98
N TYR A 115 5.33 22.81 -5.51
CA TYR A 115 5.69 23.37 -6.81
C TYR A 115 6.82 24.39 -6.63
N ASN A 116 7.87 24.27 -7.46
CA ASN A 116 8.97 25.24 -7.46
C ASN A 116 8.51 26.53 -8.18
N LEU A 117 8.15 27.53 -7.40
CA LEU A 117 7.88 28.88 -7.90
C LEU A 117 9.17 29.50 -8.44
N HIS A 118 9.16 29.84 -9.73
CA HIS A 118 10.23 30.61 -10.34
C HIS A 118 9.90 32.10 -10.19
N ALA A 119 10.91 32.90 -9.85
CA ALA A 119 10.75 34.34 -9.81
C ALA A 119 10.68 34.90 -11.24
N TYR A 120 9.60 35.61 -11.55
CA TYR A 120 9.42 36.30 -12.82
C TYR A 120 9.18 37.79 -12.55
N HIS A 121 9.43 38.62 -13.57
CA HIS A 121 9.01 40.02 -13.51
C HIS A 121 7.49 40.12 -13.53
N GLU A 122 6.95 40.94 -12.63
CA GLU A 122 5.52 41.22 -12.56
C GLU A 122 5.02 41.81 -13.89
N LEU A 123 3.85 41.35 -14.34
CA LEU A 123 3.21 41.84 -15.55
C LEU A 123 2.42 43.09 -15.22
N LEU A 124 2.81 44.23 -15.81
CA LEU A 124 2.02 45.44 -15.68
C LEU A 124 0.81 45.40 -16.64
N PRO A 125 -0.29 46.10 -16.33
CA PRO A 125 -1.47 46.16 -17.20
C PRO A 125 -1.18 46.56 -18.65
N ALA A 126 -0.17 47.41 -18.86
CA ALA A 126 0.25 47.84 -20.19
C ALA A 126 0.95 46.74 -21.01
N ASP A 127 1.51 45.72 -20.36
CA ASP A 127 2.31 44.67 -21.02
C ASP A 127 1.45 43.57 -21.63
N PHE A 128 0.21 43.35 -21.15
CA PHE A 128 -0.66 42.28 -21.63
C PHE A 128 -0.90 42.39 -23.14
N ASN A 129 -1.30 43.57 -23.63
CA ASN A 129 -1.59 43.80 -25.04
C ASN A 129 -0.35 43.60 -25.92
N ARG A 130 0.81 44.06 -25.46
CA ARG A 130 2.08 43.91 -26.17
C ARG A 130 2.48 42.44 -26.29
N ARG A 131 2.36 41.67 -25.19
CA ARG A 131 2.71 40.24 -25.17
C ARG A 131 1.78 39.40 -26.06
N ILE A 132 0.48 39.71 -26.08
CA ILE A 132 -0.47 39.04 -26.98
C ILE A 132 -0.14 39.34 -28.44
N ALA A 133 0.15 40.60 -28.77
CA ALA A 133 0.53 41.01 -30.13
C ALA A 133 1.83 40.31 -30.58
N TYR A 134 2.85 40.26 -29.73
CA TYR A 134 4.09 39.52 -30.01
C TYR A 134 3.84 38.02 -30.23
N ARG A 135 2.97 37.39 -29.42
CA ARG A 135 2.60 35.97 -29.59
C ARG A 135 1.93 35.73 -30.95
N ILE A 136 0.96 36.57 -31.31
CA ILE A 136 0.25 36.46 -32.60
C ILE A 136 1.21 36.69 -33.76
N LEU A 137 2.06 37.72 -33.67
CA LEU A 137 3.05 38.02 -34.69
C LEU A 137 4.02 36.85 -34.89
N MET A 138 4.58 36.29 -33.80
CA MET A 138 5.49 35.12 -33.89
C MET A 138 4.81 33.89 -34.48
N MET A 139 3.53 33.63 -34.16
CA MET A 139 2.79 32.51 -34.74
C MET A 139 2.61 32.66 -36.25
N ILE A 140 2.38 33.88 -36.75
CA ILE A 140 2.22 34.16 -38.18
C ILE A 140 3.56 34.08 -38.91
N THR A 141 4.63 34.66 -38.34
CA THR A 141 5.96 34.70 -38.97
C THR A 141 6.70 33.36 -38.92
N SER A 142 6.32 32.44 -38.01
CA SER A 142 6.92 31.10 -37.92
C SER A 142 6.24 30.06 -38.84
N TRP A 143 5.15 30.45 -39.53
CA TRP A 143 4.37 29.60 -40.45
C TRP A 143 4.51 30.00 -41.93
N ILE A 144 5.46 30.89 -42.23
CA ILE A 144 5.90 31.29 -43.58
C ILE A 144 7.39 30.95 -43.69
#